data_AF-A0A6J6F245-F1
#
_entry.id   AF-A0A6J6F245-F1
#
_cell.length_a   1.000
_cell.length_b   1.000
_cell.length_c   1.000
_cell.angle_alpha   90.00
_cell.angle_beta   90.00
_cell.angle_gamma   90.00
#
_symmetry.space_group_name_H-M   'P 1'
#
loop_
_entity.id
_entity.type
_entity.pdbx_description
1 polymer ?
#
loop_
_entity_poly.entity_id
_entity_poly.type
_entity_poly.pdbx_seq_one_letter_code
_entity_poly.pdbx_strand_id
1 'polypeptide(L)' 'MWGGKDVPSQLPYHASMLFSRNVVNLLLLMSKTVDGKPTGEISPDFADEIIDSAALTHAGAKRERSK' A
#
# COMPACT_ATOMS: atom_id res chain seq x y z
N MET A 1 31.35 -1.80 8.95
CA MET A 1 29.91 -1.64 8.66
C MET A 1 29.26 -3.01 8.67
N TRP A 2 28.27 -3.25 9.53
CA TRP A 2 27.52 -4.51 9.50
C TRP A 2 26.65 -4.50 8.26
N GLY A 3 27.07 -5.22 7.21
CA GLY A 3 26.37 -5.39 5.94
C GLY A 3 25.16 -6.33 6.07
N GLY A 4 24.35 -6.15 7.12
CA GLY A 4 23.19 -6.98 7.40
C GLY A 4 22.15 -6.81 6.31
N LYS A 5 22.10 -7.75 5.37
CA LYS A 5 20.93 -7.94 4.51
C LYS A 5 19.80 -8.48 5.39
N ASP A 6 18.58 -7.99 5.20
CA ASP A 6 17.37 -8.49 5.88
C ASP A 6 17.34 -8.31 7.42
N VAL A 7 17.93 -7.22 7.93
CA VAL A 7 17.87 -6.86 9.37
C VAL A 7 16.44 -6.85 9.94
N PRO A 8 15.40 -6.35 9.23
CA PRO A 8 14.03 -6.42 9.74
C PRO A 8 13.55 -7.86 9.99
N SER A 9 14.02 -8.82 9.19
CA SER A 9 13.70 -10.24 9.34
C SER A 9 14.33 -10.86 10.61
N GLN A 10 15.28 -10.17 11.25
CA GLN A 10 15.84 -10.56 12.55
C GLN A 10 14.89 -10.22 13.72
N LEU A 11 13.90 -9.35 13.49
CA LEU A 11 12.79 -9.06 14.42
C LEU A 11 11.45 -9.28 13.70
N PRO A 12 11.17 -10.52 13.26
CA PRO A 12 10.15 -10.81 12.26
C PRO A 12 8.73 -10.43 12.73
N TYR A 13 8.45 -10.59 14.03
CA TYR A 13 7.16 -10.23 14.61
C TYR A 13 6.86 -8.73 14.50
N HIS A 14 7.79 -7.89 14.98
CA HIS A 14 7.61 -6.44 14.98
C HIS A 14 7.68 -5.87 13.57
N ALA A 15 8.59 -6.37 12.72
CA ALA A 15 8.68 -5.97 11.32
C ALA A 15 7.37 -6.28 10.58
N SER A 16 6.81 -7.48 10.75
CA SER A 16 5.52 -7.86 10.15
C SER A 16 4.37 -7.02 10.68
N MET A 17 4.32 -6.75 11.99
CA MET A 17 3.28 -5.89 12.57
C MET A 17 3.31 -4.48 11.96
N LEU A 18 4.48 -3.85 11.87
CA LEU A 18 4.62 -2.50 11.33
C LEU A 18 4.33 -2.47 9.83
N PHE A 19 4.79 -3.46 9.08
CA PHE A 19 4.49 -3.56 7.65
C PHE A 19 3.00 -3.75 7.37
N SER A 20 2.32 -4.62 8.11
CA SER A 20 0.87 -4.83 7.98
C SER A 20 0.08 -3.55 8.23
N ARG A 21 0.52 -2.69 9.15
CA ARG A 21 -0.11 -1.37 9.36
C ARG A 21 0.02 -0.47 8.13
N ASN A 22 1.17 -0.46 7.47
CA ASN A 22 1.36 0.30 6.23
C ASN A 22 0.44 -0.22 5.11
N VAL A 23 0.31 -1.54 4.98
CA VAL A 23 -0.59 -2.18 4.00
C VAL A 23 -2.05 -1.85 4.28
N VAL A 24 -2.49 -1.96 5.54
CA VAL A 24 -3.86 -1.61 5.94
C VAL A 24 -4.16 -0.13 5.65
N ASN A 25 -3.24 0.78 5.96
CA ASN A 25 -3.43 2.19 5.69
C ASN A 25 -3.61 2.47 4.19
N LEU A 26 -2.81 1.83 3.33
CA LEU A 26 -2.97 1.97 1.88
C LEU A 26 -4.31 1.38 1.39
N LEU A 27 -4.72 0.22 1.91
CA LEU A 27 -6.00 -0.39 1.57
C LEU A 27 -7.19 0.47 2.01
N LEU A 28 -7.08 1.17 3.14
CA LEU A 28 -8.11 2.09 3.61
C LEU A 28 -8.32 3.27 2.65
N LEU A 29 -7.26 3.77 2.00
CA LEU A 29 -7.39 4.82 0.97
C LEU A 29 -8.16 4.32 -0.27
N MET A 30 -8.07 3.03 -0.58
CA MET A 30 -8.70 2.43 -1.77
C MET A 30 -10.09 1.81 -1.47
N SER A 31 -10.45 1.67 -0.20
CA SER A 31 -11.66 0.96 0.22
C SER A 31 -12.89 1.85 0.05
N LYS A 32 -13.85 1.42 -0.76
CA LYS A 32 -15.07 2.18 -1.00
C LYS A 32 -16.05 2.06 0.18
N THR A 33 -16.60 3.20 0.58
CA THR A 33 -17.65 3.27 1.61
C THR A 33 -18.97 3.76 1.02
N VAL A 34 -20.08 3.14 1.41
CA VAL A 34 -21.44 3.59 1.10
C VAL A 34 -22.18 3.74 2.42
N ASP A 35 -22.81 4.89 2.65
CA ASP A 35 -23.51 5.21 3.90
C ASP A 35 -22.65 4.97 5.16
N GLY A 36 -21.35 5.30 5.06
CA GLY A 36 -20.38 5.13 6.15
C GLY A 36 -19.98 3.68 6.44
N LYS A 37 -20.39 2.70 5.63
CA LYS A 37 -20.03 1.29 5.78
C LYS A 37 -19.06 0.84 4.68
N PRO A 38 -18.03 0.03 5.01
CA PRO A 38 -17.15 -0.57 4.01
C PRO A 38 -17.94 -1.52 3.11
N THR A 39 -17.76 -1.39 1.80
CA THR A 39 -18.40 -2.27 0.81
C THR A 39 -17.60 -3.54 0.54
N GLY A 40 -16.32 -3.57 0.93
CA GLY A 40 -15.37 -4.62 0.56
C GLY A 40 -14.82 -4.47 -0.87
N GLU A 41 -15.27 -3.47 -1.62
CA GLU A 41 -14.76 -3.14 -2.95
C GLU A 41 -13.49 -2.28 -2.82
N ILE A 42 -12.44 -2.69 -3.53
CA ILE A 42 -11.18 -1.94 -3.64
C ILE A 42 -11.17 -1.23 -4.98
N SER A 43 -11.23 0.10 -4.95
CA SER A 43 -11.25 0.95 -6.13
C SER A 43 -10.13 1.99 -6.02
N PRO A 44 -8.95 1.76 -6.63
CA PRO A 44 -7.86 2.73 -6.59
C PRO A 44 -8.24 4.01 -7.33
N ASP A 45 -8.22 5.14 -6.63
CA ASP A 45 -8.38 6.47 -7.21
C ASP A 45 -7.01 7.07 -7.56
N PHE A 46 -6.71 7.18 -8.86
CA PHE A 46 -5.42 7.72 -9.32
C PHE A 46 -5.36 9.25 -9.32
N ALA A 47 -6.41 9.94 -8.90
CA ALA A 47 -6.33 11.37 -8.55
C ALA A 47 -5.70 11.57 -7.16
N ASP A 48 -5.67 10.55 -6.31
CA ASP A 48 -4.95 10.57 -5.03
C ASP A 48 -3.45 10.36 -5.26
N GLU A 49 -2.63 11.31 -4.79
CA GLU A 49 -1.18 11.31 -5.01
C GLU A 49 -0.45 10.11 -4.40
N ILE A 50 -0.98 9.55 -3.31
CA ILE A 50 -0.42 8.40 -2.60
C ILE A 50 -0.70 7.15 -3.42
N ILE A 51 -1.93 6.98 -3.90
CA ILE A 51 -2.33 5.85 -4.75
C ILE A 51 -1.59 5.89 -6.09
N ASP A 52 -1.50 7.05 -6.73
CA ASP A 52 -0.76 7.21 -7.99
C ASP A 52 0.73 6.88 -7.84
N SER A 53 1.36 7.38 -6.77
CA SER A 53 2.78 7.13 -6.49
C SER A 53 3.06 5.68 -6.10
N ALA A 54 2.11 4.97 -5.49
CA ALA A 54 2.27 3.58 -5.06
C ALA A 54 2.05 2.56 -6.20
N ALA A 55 1.25 2.89 -7.22
CA ALA A 55 0.86 1.96 -8.26
C ALA A 55 1.86 1.92 -9.43
N LEU A 56 2.63 0.82 -9.53
CA LEU A 56 3.58 0.61 -10.64
C LEU A 56 2.94 0.06 -11.92
N THR A 57 1.79 -0.62 -11.80
CA THR A 57 1.08 -1.25 -12.91
C THR A 57 -0.42 -1.20 -12.66
N HIS A 58 -1.23 -1.02 -13.71
CA HIS A 58 -2.69 -1.14 -13.63
C HIS A 58 -3.25 -1.54 -14.99
N ALA A 59 -4.28 -2.39 -15.01
CA ALA A 59 -4.96 -2.85 -16.23
C ALA A 59 -4.02 -3.34 -17.35
N GLY A 60 -2.95 -4.06 -16.99
CA GLY A 60 -1.98 -4.61 -17.96
C GLY A 60 -0.95 -3.61 -18.48
N ALA A 61 -0.99 -2.35 -18.06
CA ALA A 61 -0.02 -1.33 -18.44
C ALA A 61 0.90 -0.95 -17.26
N LYS A 62 2.16 -0.68 -17.57
CA LYS A 62 3.08 -0.01 -16.64
C LYS A 62 2.58 1.42 -16.40
N ARG A 63 2.61 1.87 -15.15
CA ARG A 63 2.38 3.26 -14.76
C ARG A 63 3.70 3.94 -14.45
N GLU A 64 3.75 5.23 -14.71
CA GLU A 64 4.82 6.11 -14.24
C GLU A 64 4.18 7.18 -13.37
N ARG A 65 4.88 7.58 -12.31
CA ARG A 65 4.38 8.58 -11.37
C ARG A 65 4.05 9.87 -12.12
N SER A 66 2.85 10.42 -11.92
CA SER A 66 2.55 11.77 -12.40
C SER A 66 3.48 12.77 -11.69
N LYS A 67 4.15 13.62 -12.48
CA LYS A 67 5.24 14.48 -12.01
C LYS A 67 4.79 15.55 -11.03
#